data_AF-A0A8H5HT91-F1
#
_entry.id   AF-A0A8H5HT91-F1
#
_cell.length_a   1.000
_cell.length_b   1.000
_cell.length_c   1.000
_cell.angle_alpha   90.00
_cell.angle_beta   90.00
_cell.angle_gamma   90.00
#
_symmetry.space_group_name_H-M   'P 1'
#
loop_
_entity.id
_entity.type
_entity.pdbx_description
1 polymer ?
#
loop_
_entity_poly.entity_id
_entity_poly.type
_entity_poly.pdbx_seq_one_letter_code
_entity_poly.pdbx_strand_id
1 'polypeptide(L)'
;MSNRTSAFRPCIDLHGGQVKQIVGGTLSDSNPNNLKTNFVSQKAPAEFARLYRDNHLEGGHVIKLGVGNDAAAKEALAAWPGGLQIGGGITDENAVEWLGAGASKVIVTSYLFPSGKLSLQRLETISSIVGKDKLVIDVSCRKKEEKWFVAMNKWQDITEMEVCQGRVVD
;
A
#
# COMPACT_ATOMS: atom_id res chain seq x y z
N MET A 1 22.73 20.47 -0.44
CA MET A 1 22.64 19.05 -0.06
C MET A 1 21.41 18.93 0.83
N SER A 2 20.37 18.16 0.45
CA SER A 2 19.26 17.93 1.38
C SER A 2 19.78 17.04 2.51
N ASN A 3 19.67 17.49 3.77
CA ASN A 3 19.92 16.61 4.91
C ASN A 3 18.97 15.42 4.80
N ARG A 4 19.51 14.23 4.53
CA ARG A 4 18.74 12.98 4.57
C ARG A 4 18.52 12.65 6.04
N THR A 5 17.35 12.96 6.55
CA THR A 5 16.92 12.59 7.90
C THR A 5 16.05 11.34 7.83
N SER A 6 16.29 10.39 8.74
CA SER A 6 15.36 9.28 8.95
C SER A 6 14.05 9.82 9.53
N ALA A 7 12.92 9.35 9.00
CA ALA A 7 11.60 9.74 9.46
C ALA A 7 10.78 8.48 9.75
N PHE A 8 10.04 8.50 10.86
CA PHE A 8 9.06 7.47 11.16
C PHE A 8 7.78 7.71 10.34
N ARG A 9 7.26 6.66 9.70
CA ARG A 9 6.02 6.71 8.91
C ARG A 9 5.07 5.62 9.41
N PRO A 10 3.95 5.98 10.05
CA PRO A 10 3.04 4.99 10.63
C PRO A 10 2.16 4.32 9.56
N CYS A 11 1.64 3.13 9.86
CA CYS A 11 0.72 2.39 8.98
C CYS A 11 -0.57 2.00 9.69
N ILE A 12 -1.69 1.98 8.94
CA ILE A 12 -2.99 1.44 9.38
C ILE A 12 -3.36 0.30 8.43
N ASP A 13 -3.12 -0.93 8.86
CA ASP A 13 -3.49 -2.12 8.09
C ASP A 13 -4.95 -2.50 8.39
N LEU A 14 -5.76 -2.61 7.35
CA LEU A 14 -7.19 -2.92 7.43
C LEU A 14 -7.48 -4.29 6.84
N HIS A 15 -8.16 -5.15 7.59
CA HIS A 15 -8.66 -6.42 7.09
C HIS A 15 -10.06 -6.74 7.64
N GLY A 16 -11.04 -6.80 6.73
CA GLY A 16 -12.46 -6.92 7.08
C GLY A 16 -12.98 -5.70 7.84
N GLY A 17 -12.54 -4.50 7.46
CA GLY A 17 -12.98 -3.23 8.05
C GLY A 17 -12.41 -2.92 9.43
N GLN A 18 -11.46 -3.71 9.92
CA GLN A 18 -10.85 -3.54 11.25
C GLN A 18 -9.35 -3.33 11.14
N VAL A 19 -8.79 -2.55 12.05
CA VAL A 19 -7.34 -2.36 12.18
C VAL A 19 -6.70 -3.65 12.71
N LYS A 20 -5.87 -4.28 11.88
CA LYS A 20 -5.27 -5.59 12.16
C LYS A 20 -3.83 -5.66 11.74
N GLN A 21 -2.99 -6.21 12.60
CA GLN A 21 -1.66 -6.67 12.22
C GLN A 21 -1.74 -8.15 11.88
N ILE A 22 -1.55 -8.49 10.61
CA ILE A 22 -1.57 -9.88 10.13
C ILE A 22 -0.17 -10.43 9.89
N VAL A 23 -0.04 -11.75 9.79
CA VAL A 23 1.13 -12.39 9.19
C VAL A 23 0.89 -12.50 7.70
N GLY A 24 1.50 -11.59 6.91
CA GLY A 24 1.18 -11.42 5.48
C GLY A 24 1.21 -12.72 4.65
N GLY A 25 2.17 -13.62 4.90
CA GLY A 25 2.29 -14.90 4.19
C GLY A 25 1.19 -15.93 4.52
N THR A 26 0.30 -15.64 5.48
CA THR A 26 -0.84 -16.51 5.84
C THR A 26 -2.16 -16.04 5.25
N LEU A 27 -2.19 -14.86 4.64
CA LEU A 27 -3.37 -14.36 3.95
C LEU A 27 -3.60 -15.20 2.68
N SER A 28 -4.77 -15.85 2.60
CA SER A 28 -5.15 -16.68 1.46
C SER A 28 -6.64 -16.59 1.23
N ASP A 29 -7.03 -16.42 -0.04
CA ASP A 29 -8.45 -16.38 -0.42
C ASP A 29 -9.03 -17.79 -0.49
N SER A 30 -8.19 -18.80 -0.79
CA SER A 30 -8.60 -20.21 -0.83
C SER A 30 -8.68 -20.85 0.57
N ASN A 31 -7.95 -20.30 1.55
CA ASN A 31 -7.93 -20.81 2.93
C ASN A 31 -8.03 -19.67 3.95
N PRO A 32 -9.18 -18.97 4.06
CA PRO A 32 -9.32 -17.80 4.94
C PRO A 32 -9.05 -18.11 6.43
N ASN A 33 -9.37 -19.34 6.87
CA ASN A 33 -9.17 -19.79 8.26
C ASN A 33 -7.71 -19.91 8.68
N ASN A 34 -6.76 -19.89 7.73
CA ASN A 34 -5.33 -19.96 8.03
C ASN A 34 -4.71 -18.59 8.34
N LEU A 35 -5.49 -17.50 8.19
CA LEU A 35 -4.99 -16.15 8.46
C LEU A 35 -4.57 -16.01 9.93
N LYS A 36 -3.27 -15.82 10.14
CA LYS A 36 -2.73 -15.53 11.47
C LYS A 36 -2.74 -14.03 11.70
N THR A 37 -3.24 -13.63 12.86
CA THR A 37 -3.22 -12.24 13.33
C THR A 37 -2.29 -12.15 14.54
N ASN A 38 -1.45 -11.12 14.55
CA ASN A 38 -0.65 -10.77 15.72
C ASN A 38 -1.45 -9.86 16.65
N PHE A 39 -2.28 -8.99 16.08
CA PHE A 39 -3.08 -8.04 16.84
C PHE A 39 -4.34 -7.64 16.06
N VAL A 40 -5.44 -7.46 16.78
CA VAL A 40 -6.70 -6.89 16.28
C VAL A 40 -7.09 -5.77 17.21
N SER A 41 -7.21 -4.55 16.69
CA SER A 41 -7.59 -3.41 17.52
C SER A 41 -9.11 -3.35 17.70
N GLN A 42 -9.53 -2.90 18.88
CA GLN A 42 -10.91 -2.46 19.13
C GLN A 42 -11.13 -0.97 18.76
N LYS A 43 -10.05 -0.23 18.50
CA LYS A 43 -10.12 1.18 18.11
C LYS A 43 -10.44 1.33 16.63
N ALA A 44 -11.19 2.37 16.31
CA ALA A 44 -11.53 2.70 14.94
C ALA A 44 -10.30 3.20 14.14
N PRO A 45 -10.24 2.97 12.82
CA PRO A 45 -9.18 3.52 11.96
C PRO A 45 -9.00 5.05 12.09
N ALA A 46 -10.12 5.79 12.26
CA ALA A 46 -10.08 7.23 12.49
C ALA A 46 -9.32 7.63 13.76
N GLU A 47 -9.36 6.81 14.82
CA GLU A 47 -8.63 7.12 16.06
C GLU A 47 -7.12 7.09 15.83
N PHE A 48 -6.62 6.12 15.06
CA PHE A 48 -5.21 6.06 14.68
C PHE A 48 -4.83 7.23 13.76
N ALA A 49 -5.67 7.57 12.79
CA ALA A 49 -5.44 8.72 11.91
C ALA A 49 -5.36 10.04 12.69
N ARG A 50 -6.25 10.26 13.68
CA ARG A 50 -6.18 11.42 14.58
C ARG A 50 -4.91 11.41 15.43
N LEU A 51 -4.54 10.25 15.99
CA LEU A 51 -3.29 10.11 16.73
C LEU A 51 -2.08 10.51 15.88
N TYR A 52 -2.03 10.07 14.62
CA TYR A 52 -0.94 10.42 13.71
C TYR A 52 -0.92 11.90 13.38
N ARG A 53 -2.09 12.49 13.11
CA ARG A 53 -2.25 13.92 12.87
C ARG A 53 -1.77 14.76 14.05
N ASP A 54 -2.22 14.43 15.26
CA ASP A 54 -1.94 15.18 16.48
C ASP A 54 -0.45 15.10 16.88
N ASN A 55 0.28 14.11 16.36
CA ASN A 55 1.73 13.95 16.50
C ASN A 55 2.51 14.37 15.24
N HIS A 56 1.86 14.97 14.24
CA HIS A 56 2.46 15.41 12.97
C HIS A 56 3.24 14.31 12.23
N LEU A 57 2.72 13.08 12.26
CA LEU A 57 3.36 11.92 11.64
C LEU A 57 3.01 11.82 10.15
N GLU A 58 3.64 12.66 9.34
CA GLU A 58 3.39 12.75 7.91
C GLU A 58 3.92 11.55 7.11
N GLY A 59 3.29 11.29 5.95
CA GLY A 59 3.71 10.22 5.04
C GLY A 59 3.31 8.82 5.52
N GLY A 60 2.45 8.71 6.53
CA GLY A 60 1.80 7.46 6.92
C GLY A 60 0.83 6.94 5.87
N HIS A 61 0.49 5.65 5.96
CA HIS A 61 -0.31 4.98 4.93
C HIS A 61 -1.36 4.03 5.52
N VAL A 62 -2.54 4.03 4.88
CA VAL A 62 -3.61 3.06 5.12
C VAL A 62 -3.50 1.97 4.07
N ILE A 63 -3.50 0.69 4.46
CA ILE A 63 -3.40 -0.44 3.54
C ILE A 63 -4.62 -1.33 3.67
N LYS A 64 -5.36 -1.49 2.57
CA LYS A 64 -6.51 -2.39 2.47
C LYS A 64 -6.04 -3.80 2.12
N LEU A 65 -6.17 -4.72 3.07
CA LEU A 65 -5.83 -6.12 2.92
C LEU A 65 -7.11 -6.92 2.65
N GLY A 66 -7.36 -7.22 1.38
CA GLY A 66 -8.57 -7.91 0.94
C GLY A 66 -9.81 -7.01 0.84
N VAL A 67 -10.97 -7.64 0.70
CA VAL A 67 -12.27 -6.97 0.50
C VAL A 67 -12.86 -6.41 1.80
N GLY A 68 -13.83 -5.51 1.70
CA GLY A 68 -14.60 -5.01 2.85
C GLY A 68 -13.90 -3.93 3.68
N ASN A 69 -12.85 -3.30 3.15
CA ASN A 69 -12.06 -2.30 3.88
C ASN A 69 -12.39 -0.84 3.49
N ASP A 70 -13.19 -0.61 2.45
CA ASP A 70 -13.32 0.74 1.87
C ASP A 70 -13.96 1.76 2.83
N ALA A 71 -14.99 1.37 3.58
CA ALA A 71 -15.61 2.24 4.56
C ALA A 71 -14.63 2.64 5.68
N ALA A 72 -13.89 1.67 6.21
CA ALA A 72 -12.86 1.87 7.24
C ALA A 72 -11.68 2.72 6.73
N ALA A 73 -11.30 2.55 5.46
CA ALA A 73 -10.28 3.37 4.83
C ALA A 73 -10.75 4.82 4.68
N LYS A 74 -11.96 5.04 4.16
CA LYS A 74 -12.57 6.38 4.04
C LYS A 74 -12.72 7.06 5.40
N GLU A 75 -13.06 6.30 6.45
CA GLU A 75 -13.10 6.79 7.83
C GLU A 75 -11.72 7.30 8.30
N ALA A 76 -10.64 6.55 8.07
CA ALA A 76 -9.28 6.98 8.42
C ALA A 76 -8.86 8.24 7.63
N LEU A 77 -9.11 8.27 6.33
CA LEU A 77 -8.75 9.40 5.46
C LEU A 77 -9.52 10.67 5.84
N ALA A 78 -10.81 10.56 6.14
CA ALA A 78 -11.64 11.68 6.56
C ALA A 78 -11.21 12.29 7.91
N ALA A 79 -10.57 11.49 8.78
CA ALA A 79 -10.06 11.97 10.06
C ALA A 79 -8.79 12.85 9.94
N TRP A 80 -8.04 12.70 8.84
CA TRP A 80 -6.92 13.57 8.49
C TRP A 80 -6.78 13.73 6.96
N PRO A 81 -7.63 14.58 6.34
CA PRO A 81 -7.58 14.82 4.90
C PRO A 81 -6.21 15.36 4.47
N GLY A 82 -5.63 14.75 3.45
CA GLY A 82 -4.29 15.08 2.94
C GLY A 82 -3.13 14.59 3.82
N GLY A 83 -3.40 13.89 4.94
CA GLY A 83 -2.37 13.41 5.85
C GLY A 83 -1.84 12.01 5.54
N LEU A 84 -2.71 11.13 5.02
CA LEU A 84 -2.42 9.71 4.84
C LEU A 84 -2.47 9.30 3.38
N GLN A 85 -1.60 8.36 3.01
CA GLN A 85 -1.65 7.67 1.72
C GLN A 85 -2.59 6.47 1.79
N ILE A 86 -3.02 5.92 0.65
CA ILE A 86 -3.90 4.75 0.59
C ILE A 86 -3.41 3.71 -0.42
N GLY A 87 -3.33 2.46 0.01
CA GLY A 87 -2.97 1.31 -0.83
C GLY A 87 -3.94 0.14 -0.69
N GLY A 88 -3.77 -0.85 -1.56
CA GLY A 88 -4.58 -2.07 -1.61
C GLY A 88 -5.75 -1.99 -2.60
N GLY A 89 -5.59 -2.62 -3.76
CA GLY A 89 -6.59 -2.63 -4.82
C GLY A 89 -6.74 -1.28 -5.55
N ILE A 90 -5.70 -0.44 -5.53
CA ILE A 90 -5.68 0.80 -6.31
C ILE A 90 -5.46 0.47 -7.79
N THR A 91 -6.30 1.06 -8.65
CA THR A 91 -6.23 0.99 -10.11
C THR A 91 -6.42 2.38 -10.71
N ASP A 92 -6.24 2.51 -12.03
CA ASP A 92 -6.49 3.76 -12.74
C ASP A 92 -7.96 4.19 -12.69
N GLU A 93 -8.90 3.25 -12.55
CA GLU A 93 -10.32 3.58 -12.46
C GLU A 93 -10.74 4.16 -11.11
N ASN A 94 -10.05 3.82 -10.01
CA ASN A 94 -10.46 4.23 -8.67
C ASN A 94 -9.51 5.24 -7.99
N ALA A 95 -8.32 5.49 -8.55
CA ALA A 95 -7.31 6.32 -7.92
C ALA A 95 -7.80 7.76 -7.62
N VAL A 96 -8.55 8.36 -8.55
CA VAL A 96 -9.10 9.72 -8.37
C VAL A 96 -10.12 9.76 -7.23
N GLU A 97 -10.95 8.73 -7.10
CA GLU A 97 -11.92 8.63 -5.99
C GLU A 97 -11.21 8.63 -4.65
N TRP A 98 -10.12 7.86 -4.52
CA TRP A 98 -9.35 7.77 -3.29
C TRP A 98 -8.67 9.09 -2.90
N LEU A 99 -8.15 9.84 -3.88
CA LEU A 99 -7.66 11.20 -3.64
C LEU A 99 -8.80 12.13 -3.20
N GLY A 100 -9.96 12.04 -3.85
CA GLY A 100 -11.16 12.79 -3.47
C GLY A 100 -11.68 12.44 -2.07
N ALA A 101 -11.46 11.21 -1.61
CA ALA A 101 -11.81 10.75 -0.27
C ALA A 101 -10.82 11.23 0.83
N GLY A 102 -9.80 12.01 0.47
CA GLY A 102 -8.87 12.63 1.42
C GLY A 102 -7.48 12.00 1.47
N ALA A 103 -7.14 11.05 0.60
CA ALA A 103 -5.78 10.54 0.51
C ALA A 103 -4.81 11.58 -0.05
N SER A 104 -3.61 11.67 0.53
CA SER A 104 -2.54 12.53 0.03
C SER A 104 -1.90 11.96 -1.24
N LYS A 105 -1.77 10.63 -1.29
CA LYS A 105 -1.25 9.86 -2.42
C LYS A 105 -1.95 8.50 -2.50
N VAL A 106 -1.95 7.92 -3.69
CA VAL A 106 -2.35 6.53 -3.90
C VAL A 106 -1.10 5.64 -4.03
N ILE A 107 -1.18 4.45 -3.44
CA ILE A 107 -0.13 3.44 -3.44
C ILE A 107 -0.58 2.29 -4.35
N VAL A 108 0.16 2.10 -5.43
CA VAL A 108 -0.13 1.06 -6.42
C VAL A 108 0.79 -0.11 -6.20
N THR A 109 0.21 -1.31 -6.18
CA THR A 109 0.89 -2.59 -5.90
C THR A 109 0.73 -3.55 -7.08
N SER A 110 -0.10 -4.59 -6.94
CA SER A 110 -0.26 -5.68 -7.92
C SER A 110 -0.85 -5.24 -9.26
N TYR A 111 -1.54 -4.10 -9.32
CA TYR A 111 -2.05 -3.53 -10.57
C TYR A 111 -0.93 -3.31 -11.61
N LEU A 112 0.28 -2.96 -11.19
CA LEU A 112 1.41 -2.76 -12.11
C LEU A 112 2.01 -4.07 -12.64
N PHE A 113 1.59 -5.23 -12.13
CA PHE A 113 2.20 -6.54 -12.45
C PHE A 113 1.18 -7.52 -13.04
N PRO A 114 0.50 -7.19 -14.16
CA PRO A 114 -0.34 -8.18 -14.83
C PRO A 114 0.49 -9.41 -15.20
N SER A 115 0.02 -10.59 -14.80
CA SER A 115 0.73 -11.86 -15.00
C SER A 115 2.18 -11.86 -14.50
N GLY A 116 2.48 -11.05 -13.48
CA GLY A 116 3.80 -10.97 -12.85
C GLY A 116 4.88 -10.23 -13.61
N LYS A 117 4.51 -9.47 -14.64
CA LYS A 117 5.44 -8.60 -15.38
C LYS A 117 5.07 -7.14 -15.18
N LEU A 118 6.07 -6.30 -14.93
CA LEU A 118 5.87 -4.85 -14.82
C LEU A 118 5.25 -4.32 -16.12
N SER A 119 4.12 -3.63 -16.00
CA SER A 119 3.48 -2.92 -17.10
C SER A 119 3.77 -1.43 -16.99
N LEU A 120 4.74 -0.96 -17.80
CA LEU A 120 5.03 0.48 -17.91
C LEU A 120 3.82 1.25 -18.43
N GLN A 121 3.05 0.67 -19.35
CA GLN A 121 1.81 1.26 -19.84
C GLN A 121 0.82 1.56 -18.69
N ARG A 122 0.59 0.61 -17.78
CA ARG A 122 -0.27 0.83 -16.61
C ARG A 122 0.28 1.92 -15.69
N LEU A 123 1.60 1.96 -15.49
CA LEU A 123 2.27 2.98 -14.70
C LEU A 123 2.10 4.38 -15.32
N GLU A 124 2.28 4.51 -16.63
CA GLU A 124 2.09 5.75 -17.37
C GLU A 124 0.63 6.22 -17.30
N THR A 125 -0.32 5.32 -17.53
CA THR A 125 -1.75 5.61 -17.44
C THR A 125 -2.11 6.18 -16.07
N ILE A 126 -1.82 5.46 -14.98
CA ILE A 126 -2.19 5.94 -13.64
C ILE A 126 -1.42 7.22 -13.26
N SER A 127 -0.14 7.32 -13.62
CA SER A 127 0.65 8.53 -13.40
C SER A 127 0.09 9.74 -14.14
N SER A 128 -0.47 9.57 -15.33
CA SER A 128 -1.09 10.65 -16.09
C SER A 128 -2.39 11.14 -15.44
N ILE A 129 -3.11 10.25 -14.77
CA ILE A 129 -4.38 10.54 -14.09
C ILE A 129 -4.16 11.26 -12.76
N VAL A 130 -3.26 10.75 -11.91
CA VAL A 130 -3.07 11.30 -10.55
C VAL A 130 -1.92 12.29 -10.40
N GLY A 131 -0.98 12.30 -11.34
CA GLY A 131 0.27 13.05 -11.23
C GLY A 131 1.35 12.31 -10.42
N LYS A 132 2.62 12.48 -10.82
CA LYS A 132 3.78 11.80 -10.20
C LYS A 132 3.95 12.15 -8.72
N ASP A 133 3.54 13.34 -8.30
CA ASP A 133 3.59 13.81 -6.92
C ASP A 133 2.60 13.09 -6.00
N LYS A 134 1.52 12.52 -6.55
CA LYS A 134 0.47 11.79 -5.80
C LYS A 134 0.49 10.28 -6.01
N LEU A 135 1.52 9.77 -6.68
CA LEU A 135 1.68 8.35 -6.95
C LEU A 135 2.83 7.76 -6.12
N VAL A 136 2.57 6.62 -5.49
CA VAL A 136 3.57 5.79 -4.81
C VAL A 136 3.52 4.38 -5.39
N ILE A 137 4.68 3.81 -5.65
CA ILE A 137 4.81 2.42 -6.09
C ILE A 137 5.31 1.60 -4.89
N ASP A 138 4.52 0.62 -4.47
CA ASP A 138 4.91 -0.33 -3.44
C ASP A 138 5.36 -1.63 -4.11
N VAL A 139 6.63 -1.97 -3.87
CA VAL A 139 7.33 -3.11 -4.47
C VAL A 139 7.74 -4.06 -3.35
N SER A 140 6.92 -5.09 -3.14
CA SER A 140 7.27 -6.20 -2.26
C SER A 140 8.39 -7.02 -2.87
N CYS A 141 9.50 -7.25 -2.16
CA CYS A 141 10.69 -7.90 -2.70
C CYS A 141 11.16 -9.06 -1.82
N ARG A 142 11.55 -10.20 -2.43
CA ARG A 142 12.28 -11.28 -1.73
C ARG A 142 13.73 -11.34 -2.16
N LYS A 143 14.61 -11.62 -1.19
CA LYS A 143 15.98 -12.00 -1.46
C LYS A 143 16.01 -13.43 -2.01
N LYS A 144 16.69 -13.61 -3.14
CA LYS A 144 17.04 -14.90 -3.74
C LYS A 144 18.53 -14.85 -4.02
N GLU A 145 19.30 -15.73 -3.37
CA GLU A 145 20.76 -15.65 -3.34
C GLU A 145 21.20 -14.24 -2.88
N GLU A 146 22.06 -13.54 -3.62
CA GLU A 146 22.50 -12.17 -3.29
C GLU A 146 21.71 -11.06 -3.99
N LYS A 147 20.57 -11.40 -4.61
CA LYS A 147 19.74 -10.48 -5.39
C LYS A 147 18.35 -10.31 -4.79
N TRP A 148 17.68 -9.21 -5.11
CA TRP A 148 16.30 -8.93 -4.71
C TRP A 148 15.40 -8.99 -5.93
N PHE A 149 14.27 -9.69 -5.81
CA PHE A 149 13.28 -9.80 -6.88
C PHE A 149 11.93 -9.37 -6.37
N VAL A 150 11.14 -8.73 -7.26
CA VAL A 150 9.76 -8.39 -6.94
C VAL A 150 8.97 -9.68 -6.73
N ALA A 151 8.24 -9.74 -5.63
CA ALA A 151 7.35 -10.82 -5.26
C ALA A 151 5.91 -10.32 -5.24
N MET A 152 5.00 -11.12 -5.76
CA MET A 152 3.58 -10.79 -5.88
C MET A 152 2.72 -11.87 -5.22
N ASN A 153 1.39 -11.70 -5.31
CA ASN A 153 0.40 -12.66 -4.81
C ASN A 153 0.69 -13.11 -3.38
N LYS A 154 0.86 -12.14 -2.47
CA LYS A 154 1.08 -12.41 -1.04
C LYS A 154 2.34 -13.27 -0.81
N TRP A 155 3.41 -12.98 -1.55
CA TRP A 155 4.72 -13.64 -1.48
C TRP A 155 4.79 -15.05 -2.08
N GLN A 156 3.75 -15.49 -2.77
CA GLN A 156 3.69 -16.82 -3.37
C GLN A 156 4.43 -16.90 -4.70
N ASP A 157 4.45 -15.81 -5.47
CA ASP A 157 5.06 -15.77 -6.78
C ASP A 157 6.24 -14.80 -6.80
N ILE A 158 7.43 -15.31 -7.12
CA ILE A 158 8.63 -14.48 -7.37
C ILE A 158 8.66 -14.17 -8.86
N THR A 159 8.65 -12.89 -9.21
CA THR A 159 8.73 -12.42 -10.60
C THR A 159 10.17 -12.47 -11.13
N GLU A 160 10.33 -12.25 -12.43
CA GLU A 160 11.64 -12.12 -13.08
C GLU A 160 12.26 -10.72 -12.88
N MET A 161 11.52 -9.77 -12.28
CA MET A 161 11.99 -8.40 -12.11
C MET A 161 12.96 -8.29 -10.93
N GLU A 162 14.26 -8.16 -11.25
CA GLU A 162 15.32 -7.87 -10.28
C GLU A 162 15.25 -6.39 -9.84
N VAL A 163 15.36 -6.14 -8.53
CA VAL A 163 15.58 -4.82 -7.95
C VAL A 163 17.07 -4.65 -7.74
N CYS A 164 17.71 -3.92 -8.66
CA CYS A 164 19.15 -3.67 -8.64
C CYS A 164 19.46 -2.17 -8.55
N GLN A 165 20.70 -1.85 -8.18
CA GLN A 165 21.23 -0.49 -8.23
C GLN A 165 21.51 -0.14 -9.70
N GLY A 166 20.52 0.40 -10.41
CA GLY A 166 20.61 0.76 -11.83
C GLY A 166 19.35 1.47 -12.33
N ARG A 167 19.40 2.01 -13.55
CA ARG A 167 18.18 2.43 -14.26
C ARG A 167 17.47 1.16 -14.74
N VAL A 168 16.14 1.14 -14.68
CA VAL A 168 15.35 0.14 -15.42
C VAL A 168 15.69 0.36 -16.89
N VAL A 169 16.40 -0.60 -17.49
CA VAL A 169 16.70 -0.63 -18.92
C VAL A 169 15.70 -1.59 -19.56
N ASP A 170 15.03 -1.11 -20.60
CA ASP A 170 14.16 -1.92 -21.48
C ASP A 170 14.93 -3.06 -22.14
#